data_AF-A0A5C0SFW0-F1
#
_entry.id   AF-A0A5C0SFW0-F1
#
_cell.length_a   1.000
_cell.length_b   1.000
_cell.length_c   1.000
_cell.angle_alpha   90.00
_cell.angle_beta   90.00
_cell.angle_gamma   90.00
#
_symmetry.space_group_name_H-M   'P 1'
#
loop_
_entity.id
_entity.type
_entity.pdbx_description
1 polymer ?
#
loop_
_entity_poly.entity_id
_entity_poly.type
_entity_poly.pdbx_seq_one_letter_code
_entity_poly.pdbx_strand_id
1 'polypeptide(L)' 'MNEPQNIQIKIKILRDKMHELIDEKENLLAAEVIHISQMLDKVLNYYYQVKNQN' A
#
# COMPACT_ATOMS: atom_id res chain seq x y z
N MET A 1 -0.04 -17.88 10.74
CA MET A 1 0.51 -16.70 10.03
C MET A 1 0.53 -15.55 11.00
N ASN A 2 1.68 -14.91 11.22
CA ASN A 2 1.79 -13.81 12.17
C ASN A 2 1.23 -12.53 11.54
N GLU A 3 0.52 -11.72 12.33
CA GLU A 3 -0.10 -10.46 11.87
C GLU A 3 0.85 -9.55 11.07
N PRO A 4 2.14 -9.34 11.47
CA PRO A 4 3.09 -8.56 10.68
C PRO A 4 3.36 -9.11 9.26
N GLN A 5 3.34 -10.44 9.07
CA GLN A 5 3.58 -11.06 7.77
C GLN A 5 2.41 -10.81 6.82
N ASN A 6 1.18 -10.83 7.34
CA ASN A 6 -0.02 -10.53 6.55
C ASN A 6 -0.05 -9.06 6.09
N ILE A 7 0.39 -8.14 6.96
CA ILE A 7 0.47 -6.71 6.62
C ILE A 7 1.52 -6.47 5.53
N GLN A 8 2.68 -7.12 5.61
CA GLN A 8 3.73 -7.01 4.58
C GLN A 8 3.27 -7.50 3.21
N ILE A 9 2.51 -8.61 3.15
CA ILE A 9 1.91 -9.10 1.90
C ILE A 9 0.96 -8.04 1.32
N LYS A 10 0.11 -7.43 2.16
CA LYS A 10 -0.83 -6.39 1.73
C LYS A 10 -0.11 -5.14 1.20
N ILE A 11 0.98 -4.72 1.84
CA ILE A 11 1.85 -3.62 1.36
C ILE A 11 2.38 -3.94 -0.04
N LYS A 12 2.89 -5.16 -0.24
CA LYS A 12 3.42 -5.59 -1.54
C LYS A 12 2.35 -5.51 -2.63
N ILE A 13 1.18 -6.11 -2.38
CA ILE A 13 0.06 -6.13 -3.34
C ILE A 13 -0.37 -4.69 -3.72
N LEU A 14 -0.52 -3.81 -2.74
CA LEU A 14 -0.94 -2.43 -3.00
C LEU A 14 0.10 -1.63 -3.77
N ARG A 15 1.39 -1.83 -3.47
CA ARG A 15 2.49 -1.18 -4.19
C ARG A 15 2.57 -1.66 -5.64
N ASP A 16 2.49 -2.97 -5.86
CA ASP A 16 2.58 -3.54 -7.21
C ASP A 16 1.42 -3.03 -8.07
N LYS A 17 0.20 -3.03 -7.52
CA LYS A 17 -0.99 -2.47 -8.19
C LYS A 17 -0.92 -0.95 -8.41
N MET A 18 -0.25 -0.21 -7.52
CA MET A 18 -0.03 1.22 -7.71
C MET A 18 0.89 1.47 -8.90
N HIS A 19 1.97 0.70 -9.05
CA HIS A 19 2.84 0.81 -10.23
C HIS A 19 2.09 0.46 -11.51
N GLU A 20 1.30 -0.61 -11.53
CA GLU A 20 0.45 -0.97 -12.67
C GLU A 20 -0.49 0.18 -13.08
N LEU A 21 -1.12 0.84 -12.10
CA LEU A 21 -2.00 1.98 -12.37
C LEU A 21 -1.24 3.22 -12.84
N ILE A 22 -0.03 3.47 -12.36
CA ILE A 22 0.82 4.57 -12.82
C ILE A 22 1.20 4.34 -14.29
N ASP A 23 1.60 3.12 -14.63
CA ASP A 23 1.97 2.72 -15.99
C ASP A 23 0.75 2.77 -16.93
N GLU A 24 -0.42 2.32 -16.48
CA GLU A 24 -1.65 2.32 -17.29
C GLU A 24 -2.20 3.74 -17.52
N LYS A 25 -2.17 4.59 -16.50
CA LYS A 25 -2.78 5.93 -16.58
C LYS A 25 -1.84 7.00 -17.10
N GLU A 26 -0.53 6.76 -17.06
CA GLU A 26 0.54 7.74 -17.33
C GLU A 26 0.36 9.07 -16.55
N ASN A 27 -0.43 9.03 -15.47
CA ASN A 27 -0.87 10.20 -14.73
C ASN A 27 -0.97 9.87 -13.25
N LEU A 28 -0.05 10.42 -12.47
CA LEU A 28 0.01 10.24 -11.02
C LEU A 28 -1.21 10.83 -10.29
N LEU A 29 -1.93 11.76 -10.93
CA LEU A 29 -3.12 12.41 -10.39
C LEU A 29 -4.42 11.73 -10.80
N ALA A 30 -4.35 10.60 -11.51
CA ALA A 30 -5.52 9.77 -11.75
C ALA A 30 -6.16 9.37 -10.42
N ALA A 31 -7.49 9.43 -10.34
CA ALA A 31 -8.22 9.18 -9.11
C ALA A 31 -7.91 7.80 -8.52
N GLU A 32 -7.68 6.80 -9.37
CA GLU A 32 -7.32 5.44 -9.00
C GLU A 32 -5.91 5.36 -8.38
N VAL A 33 -4.95 6.12 -8.92
CA VAL A 33 -3.57 6.22 -8.37
C VAL A 33 -3.60 6.93 -7.01
N ILE A 34 -4.39 8.00 -6.88
CA ILE A 34 -4.60 8.69 -5.61
C ILE A 34 -5.27 7.76 -4.60
N HIS A 35 -6.28 7.00 -5.01
CA HIS A 35 -7.00 6.11 -4.10
C HIS A 35 -6.08 5.00 -3.57
N ILE A 36 -5.31 4.36 -4.44
CA ILE A 36 -4.44 3.26 -4.02
C ILE A 36 -3.25 3.73 -3.18
N SER A 37 -2.69 4.92 -3.45
CA SER A 37 -1.65 5.51 -2.61
C SER A 37 -2.16 5.78 -1.19
N GLN A 38 -3.37 6.34 -1.05
CA GLN A 38 -4.01 6.53 0.27
C GLN A 38 -4.26 5.21 1.01
N MET A 39 -4.62 4.15 0.29
CA MET A 39 -4.77 2.82 0.89
C MET A 39 -3.41 2.26 1.36
N LEU A 40 -2.37 2.41 0.54
CA LEU A 40 -1.02 1.98 0.87
C LEU A 40 -0.50 2.71 2.13
N ASP A 41 -0.70 4.03 2.21
CA ASP A 41 -0.32 4.84 3.38
C ASP A 41 -0.98 4.34 4.67
N LYS A 42 -2.29 4.04 4.63
CA LYS A 42 -3.00 3.49 5.79
C LYS A 42 -2.41 2.17 6.27
N VAL A 43 -2.07 1.27 5.34
CA VAL A 43 -1.51 -0.04 5.67
C VAL A 43 -0.07 0.10 6.19
N LEU A 44 0.73 1.00 5.61
CA LEU A 44 2.08 1.31 6.10
C LEU A 44 2.03 1.87 7.52
N ASN A 45 1.14 2.82 7.79
CA ASN A 45 0.96 3.38 9.13
C ASN A 45 0.58 2.29 10.15
N TYR A 46 -0.34 1.40 9.79
CA TYR A 46 -0.70 0.27 10.65
C TYR A 46 0.50 -0.66 10.89
N TYR A 47 1.25 -0.99 9.84
CA TYR A 47 2.47 -1.79 9.97
C TYR A 47 3.48 -1.15 10.95
N TYR A 48 3.71 0.15 10.83
CA TYR A 48 4.61 0.87 11.74
C TYR A 48 4.10 0.86 13.18
N GLN A 49 2.79 1.00 13.41
CA GLN A 49 2.20 0.91 14.75
C GLN A 49 2.44 -0.48 15.35
N VAL A 50 2.11 -1.55 14.63
CA VAL A 50 2.30 -2.93 15.10
C VAL A 50 3.78 -3.25 15.33
N LYS A 51 4.66 -2.75 14.45
CA LYS A 51 6.11 -2.97 14.57
C LYS A 51 6.72 -2.22 15.76
N ASN A 52 6.28 -1.00 16.04
CA ASN A 52 6.83 -0.17 17.13
C ASN A 52 6.19 -0.45 18.50
N GLN A 53 5.13 -1.26 18.56
CA GLN A 53 4.50 -1.72 19.80
C GLN A 53 5.07 -3.05 20.32
N ASN A 54 6.08 -3.62 19.66
CA ASN A 54 6.79 -4.83 20.08
C ASN A 54 8.26 -4.54 20.39
#